data_AF-A0A3S1GZM5-F1
#
_entry.id   AF-A0A3S1GZM5-F1
#
_cell.length_a   1.000
_cell.length_b   1.000
_cell.length_c   1.000
_cell.angle_alpha   90.00
_cell.angle_beta   90.00
_cell.angle_gamma   90.00
#
_symmetry.space_group_name_H-M   'P 1'
#
loop_
_entity.id
_entity.type
_entity.pdbx_description
1 polymer ?
#
loop_
_entity_poly.entity_id
_entity_poly.type
_entity_poly.pdbx_seq_one_letter_code
_entity_poly.pdbx_strand_id
1 'polypeptide(L)'
;RQRLSDAVTAYRNASRLDGDSAARQAGLGEAIASAAGGIVSADAQAAFEAALKLDPANPKASFYLAMGMAQEGRTEEATAVWQKMLAALPQDSAWLGAVEQALAESAKRNVASGVPAKGPDAANVDAASSMSPQDREAMINTMVAGLDERLRQNPRDAEGWMQLIRSYVVLGKADQARDALNRGIAVFGSDSE
;
A
#
# COMPACT_ATOMS: atom_id res chain seq x y z
N ARG A 1 12.86 23.49 -7.69
CA ARG A 1 12.83 22.91 -9.05
C ARG A 1 14.19 22.99 -9.75
N GLN A 2 14.83 24.17 -9.89
CA GLN A 2 16.17 24.29 -10.52
C GLN A 2 17.23 23.30 -9.98
N ARG A 3 17.41 23.23 -8.65
CA ARG A 3 18.39 22.31 -8.03
C ARG A 3 18.18 20.81 -8.34
N LEU A 4 16.95 20.41 -8.66
CA LEU A 4 16.61 19.01 -8.95
C LEU A 4 16.91 18.66 -10.41
N SER A 5 16.64 19.60 -11.33
CA SER A 5 17.04 19.51 -12.73
C SER A 5 18.57 19.50 -12.90
N ASP A 6 19.28 20.27 -12.06
CA ASP A 6 20.75 20.27 -12.02
C ASP A 6 21.31 18.91 -11.56
N ALA A 7 20.65 18.27 -10.58
CA ALA A 7 21.05 16.95 -10.09
C ALA A 7 20.91 15.86 -11.17
N VAL A 8 19.82 15.87 -11.94
CA VAL A 8 19.64 14.94 -13.09
C VAL A 8 20.78 15.11 -14.10
N THR A 9 21.13 16.36 -14.42
CA THR A 9 22.24 16.66 -15.34
C THR A 9 23.58 16.20 -14.78
N ALA A 10 23.83 16.41 -13.49
CA ALA A 10 25.06 15.99 -12.82
C ALA A 10 25.23 14.47 -12.85
N TYR A 11 24.19 13.68 -12.55
CA TYR A 11 24.27 12.22 -12.60
C TYR A 11 24.54 11.70 -14.01
N ARG A 12 23.89 12.26 -15.04
CA ARG A 12 24.15 11.87 -16.44
C ARG A 12 25.57 12.19 -16.87
N ASN A 13 26.09 13.34 -16.48
CA ASN A 13 27.48 13.72 -16.75
C ASN A 13 28.47 12.80 -16.02
N ALA A 14 28.20 12.47 -14.75
CA ALA A 14 29.02 11.55 -13.99
C ALA A 14 29.04 10.15 -14.62
N SER A 15 27.90 9.60 -15.06
CA SER A 15 27.87 8.32 -15.77
C SER A 15 28.60 8.34 -17.11
N ARG A 16 28.61 9.49 -17.81
CA ARG A 16 29.37 9.66 -19.06
C ARG A 16 30.88 9.70 -18.84
N LEU A 17 31.33 10.29 -17.73
CA LEU A 17 32.76 10.49 -17.43
C LEU A 17 33.37 9.29 -16.70
N ASP A 18 32.68 8.79 -15.68
CA ASP A 18 33.21 7.80 -14.73
C ASP A 18 32.55 6.42 -14.88
N GLY A 19 31.74 6.24 -15.93
CA GLY A 19 30.99 5.02 -16.20
C GLY A 19 29.76 4.85 -15.30
N ASP A 20 28.94 3.87 -15.62
CA ASP A 20 27.68 3.68 -14.90
C ASP A 20 27.85 2.90 -13.59
N SER A 21 26.99 3.15 -12.60
CA SER A 21 26.99 2.39 -11.35
C SER A 21 25.60 2.34 -10.74
N ALA A 22 25.31 1.31 -9.92
CA ALA A 22 24.03 1.19 -9.24
C ALA A 22 23.68 2.43 -8.42
N ALA A 23 24.68 3.00 -7.71
CA ALA A 23 24.49 4.20 -6.91
C ALA A 23 24.16 5.44 -7.77
N ARG A 24 24.78 5.59 -8.94
CA ARG A 24 24.49 6.69 -9.87
C ARG A 24 23.12 6.53 -10.52
N GLN A 25 22.75 5.33 -10.94
CA GLN A 25 21.43 5.05 -11.50
C GLN A 25 20.31 5.26 -10.46
N ALA A 26 20.49 4.79 -9.23
CA ALA A 26 19.53 5.02 -8.16
C ALA A 26 19.44 6.51 -7.77
N GLY A 27 20.56 7.24 -7.77
CA GLY A 27 20.57 8.69 -7.56
C GLY A 27 19.90 9.47 -8.69
N LEU A 28 20.09 9.04 -9.94
CA LEU A 28 19.40 9.60 -11.11
C LEU A 28 17.88 9.41 -10.99
N GLY A 29 17.42 8.20 -10.67
CA GLY A 29 16.01 7.91 -10.47
C GLY A 29 15.38 8.76 -9.38
N GLU A 30 16.06 8.91 -8.24
CA GLU A 30 15.62 9.77 -7.14
C GLU A 30 15.54 11.25 -7.56
N ALA A 31 16.53 11.74 -8.30
CA ALA A 31 16.54 13.11 -8.80
C ALA A 31 15.38 13.37 -9.78
N ILE A 32 15.10 12.42 -10.68
CA ILE A 32 13.96 12.48 -11.60
C ILE A 32 12.64 12.50 -10.82
N ALA A 33 12.46 11.56 -9.88
CA ALA A 33 11.25 11.48 -9.07
C ALA A 33 11.04 12.76 -8.25
N SER A 34 12.11 13.27 -7.62
CA SER A 34 12.07 14.53 -6.88
C SER A 34 11.71 15.72 -7.77
N ALA A 35 12.27 15.80 -8.98
CA ALA A 35 11.93 16.83 -9.95
C ALA A 35 10.46 16.76 -10.39
N ALA A 36 9.89 15.55 -10.41
CA ALA A 36 8.48 15.27 -10.67
C ALA A 36 7.58 15.38 -9.42
N GLY A 37 8.08 15.95 -8.31
CA GLY A 37 7.29 16.14 -7.09
C GLY A 37 7.07 14.86 -6.28
N GLY A 38 7.98 13.90 -6.37
CA GLY A 38 7.92 12.60 -5.70
C GLY A 38 7.24 11.50 -6.54
N ILE A 39 6.76 11.83 -7.74
CA ILE A 39 6.15 10.86 -8.64
C ILE A 39 7.24 9.99 -9.27
N VAL A 40 7.11 8.67 -9.16
CA VAL A 40 8.00 7.71 -9.82
C VAL A 40 7.53 7.53 -11.24
N SER A 41 7.95 8.44 -12.12
CA SER A 41 7.65 8.37 -13.56
C SER A 41 8.38 7.21 -14.24
N ALA A 42 7.99 6.89 -15.48
CA ALA A 42 8.66 5.87 -16.29
C ALA A 42 10.18 6.08 -16.40
N ASP A 43 10.64 7.33 -16.51
CA ASP A 43 12.06 7.66 -16.56
C ASP A 43 12.77 7.37 -15.23
N ALA A 44 12.11 7.66 -14.10
CA ALA A 44 12.66 7.34 -12.78
C ALA A 44 12.71 5.83 -12.57
N GLN A 45 11.64 5.12 -12.92
CA GLN A 45 11.55 3.67 -12.89
C GLN A 45 12.67 3.02 -13.71
N ALA A 46 12.88 3.45 -14.95
CA ALA A 46 13.94 2.92 -15.80
C ALA A 46 15.34 3.07 -15.18
N ALA A 47 15.61 4.20 -14.50
CA ALA A 47 16.85 4.41 -13.78
C ALA A 47 16.97 3.47 -12.55
N PHE A 48 15.90 3.28 -11.78
CA PHE A 48 15.92 2.33 -10.65
C PHE A 48 16.06 0.88 -11.12
N GLU A 49 15.42 0.49 -12.22
CA GLU A 49 15.60 -0.83 -12.82
C GLU A 49 17.03 -1.04 -13.32
N ALA A 50 17.65 -0.01 -13.92
CA ALA A 50 19.07 -0.05 -14.28
C ALA A 50 19.96 -0.22 -13.04
N ALA A 51 19.62 0.44 -11.93
CA ALA A 51 20.32 0.25 -10.67
C ALA A 51 20.22 -1.19 -10.16
N LEU A 52 19.03 -1.80 -10.20
CA LEU A 52 18.83 -3.20 -9.78
C LEU A 52 19.50 -4.22 -10.70
N LYS A 53 19.68 -3.91 -11.98
CA LYS A 53 20.48 -4.75 -12.90
C LYS A 53 21.96 -4.78 -12.50
N LEU A 54 22.47 -3.67 -11.96
CA LEU A 54 23.86 -3.54 -11.52
C LEU A 54 24.07 -4.06 -10.08
N ASP A 55 23.08 -3.84 -9.21
CA ASP A 55 23.05 -4.27 -7.82
C ASP A 55 21.63 -4.71 -7.43
N PRO A 56 21.33 -6.02 -7.50
CA PRO A 56 20.01 -6.54 -7.15
C PRO A 56 19.59 -6.30 -5.70
N ALA A 57 20.55 -6.01 -4.80
CA ALA A 57 20.29 -5.76 -3.39
C ALA A 57 20.13 -4.26 -3.08
N ASN A 58 20.10 -3.38 -4.09
CA ASN A 58 20.07 -1.94 -3.88
C ASN A 58 18.76 -1.51 -3.18
N PRO A 59 18.84 -1.03 -1.92
CA PRO A 59 17.64 -0.72 -1.15
C PRO A 59 16.93 0.54 -1.65
N LYS A 60 17.67 1.53 -2.16
CA LYS A 60 17.10 2.76 -2.73
C LYS A 60 16.21 2.42 -3.93
N ALA A 61 16.74 1.67 -4.88
CA ALA A 61 16.01 1.32 -6.09
C ALA A 61 14.77 0.48 -5.78
N SER A 62 14.90 -0.53 -4.91
CA SER A 62 13.77 -1.36 -4.47
C SER A 62 12.67 -0.54 -3.79
N PHE A 63 13.05 0.41 -2.92
CA PHE A 63 12.09 1.27 -2.22
C PHE A 63 11.28 2.14 -3.17
N TYR A 64 11.97 2.85 -4.08
CA TYR A 64 11.30 3.77 -5.00
C TYR A 64 10.44 3.04 -6.03
N LEU A 65 10.85 1.86 -6.50
CA LEU A 65 9.99 1.05 -7.38
C LEU A 65 8.72 0.58 -6.67
N ALA A 66 8.80 0.17 -5.41
CA ALA A 66 7.62 -0.13 -4.60
C ALA A 66 6.74 1.09 -4.36
N MET A 67 7.34 2.27 -4.15
CA MET A 67 6.59 3.51 -4.09
C MET A 67 5.86 3.83 -5.41
N GLY A 68 6.49 3.58 -6.56
CA GLY A 68 5.86 3.69 -7.87
C GLY A 68 4.65 2.75 -8.01
N MET A 69 4.81 1.49 -7.62
CA MET A 69 3.69 0.52 -7.58
C MET A 69 2.52 1.03 -6.73
N ALA A 70 2.80 1.60 -5.55
CA ALA A 70 1.76 2.18 -4.71
C ALA A 70 1.07 3.41 -5.35
N GLN A 71 1.81 4.24 -6.09
CA GLN A 71 1.26 5.38 -6.84
C GLN A 71 0.35 4.93 -8.00
N GLU A 72 0.63 3.78 -8.59
CA GLU A 72 -0.20 3.12 -9.62
C GLU A 72 -1.43 2.41 -9.03
N GLY A 73 -1.59 2.42 -7.70
CA GLY A 73 -2.68 1.70 -7.00
C GLY A 73 -2.37 0.23 -6.72
N ARG A 74 -1.20 -0.28 -7.13
CA ARG A 74 -0.71 -1.65 -6.86
C ARG A 74 -0.16 -1.77 -5.44
N THR A 75 -0.99 -1.40 -4.47
CA THR A 75 -0.64 -1.23 -3.06
C THR A 75 -0.21 -2.55 -2.40
N GLU A 76 -0.83 -3.67 -2.80
CA GLU A 76 -0.48 -5.00 -2.29
C GLU A 76 0.93 -5.42 -2.73
N GLU A 77 1.25 -5.24 -4.01
CA GLU A 77 2.58 -5.55 -4.56
C GLU A 77 3.66 -4.67 -3.92
N ALA A 78 3.39 -3.37 -3.76
CA ALA A 78 4.28 -2.45 -3.06
C ALA A 78 4.54 -2.89 -1.60
N THR A 79 3.48 -3.27 -0.89
CA THR A 79 3.55 -3.74 0.51
C THR A 79 4.40 -5.00 0.62
N ALA A 80 4.23 -5.97 -0.30
CA ALA A 80 5.03 -7.19 -0.32
C ALA A 80 6.53 -6.90 -0.52
N VAL A 81 6.88 -5.93 -1.37
CA VAL A 81 8.29 -5.52 -1.55
C VAL A 81 8.84 -4.87 -0.29
N TRP A 82 8.11 -3.94 0.33
CA TRP A 82 8.56 -3.30 1.56
C TRP A 82 8.71 -4.28 2.73
N GLN A 83 7.83 -5.28 2.87
CA GLN A 83 7.99 -6.33 3.87
C GLN A 83 9.27 -7.16 3.64
N LYS A 84 9.55 -7.53 2.39
CA LYS A 84 10.80 -8.22 2.04
C LYS A 84 12.04 -7.37 2.35
N MET A 85 11.97 -6.07 2.06
CA MET A 85 13.03 -5.14 2.42
C MET A 85 13.24 -5.09 3.93
N LEU A 86 12.16 -4.96 4.72
CA LEU A 86 12.25 -4.91 6.18
C LEU A 86 12.90 -6.18 6.76
N ALA A 87 12.62 -7.35 6.18
CA ALA A 87 13.21 -8.61 6.60
C ALA A 87 14.68 -8.78 6.20
N ALA A 88 15.13 -8.13 5.12
CA ALA A 88 16.47 -8.29 4.56
C ALA A 88 17.45 -7.17 4.95
N LEU A 89 16.94 -5.99 5.33
CA LEU A 89 17.77 -4.85 5.67
C LEU A 89 18.52 -5.06 6.99
N PRO A 90 19.80 -4.66 7.07
CA PRO A 90 20.53 -4.57 8.34
C PRO A 90 19.84 -3.62 9.33
N GLN A 91 19.98 -3.88 10.64
CA GLN A 91 19.36 -3.09 11.71
C GLN A 91 19.79 -1.61 11.75
N ASP A 92 20.95 -1.28 11.18
CA ASP A 92 21.51 0.07 11.08
C ASP A 92 21.25 0.72 9.71
N SER A 93 20.46 0.08 8.85
CA SER A 93 20.14 0.61 7.53
C SER A 93 19.36 1.91 7.61
N ALA A 94 19.83 2.93 6.87
CA ALA A 94 19.14 4.20 6.71
C ALA A 94 17.75 4.09 6.06
N TRP A 95 17.41 2.92 5.47
CA TRP A 95 16.13 2.67 4.80
C TRP A 95 15.04 2.11 5.72
N LEU A 96 15.37 1.62 6.92
CA LEU A 96 14.39 0.98 7.81
C LEU A 96 13.21 1.91 8.13
N GLY A 97 13.48 3.13 8.59
CA GLY A 97 12.43 4.07 8.95
C GLY A 97 11.53 4.44 7.76
N ALA A 98 12.10 4.55 6.55
CA ALA A 98 11.32 4.84 5.34
C ALA A 98 10.40 3.66 4.97
N VAL A 99 10.92 2.42 5.06
CA VAL A 99 10.17 1.19 4.80
C VAL A 99 9.03 1.01 5.82
N GLU A 100 9.29 1.22 7.10
CA GLU A 100 8.29 1.14 8.16
C GLU A 100 7.17 2.17 7.97
N GLN A 101 7.51 3.41 7.62
CA GLN A 101 6.52 4.45 7.33
C GLN A 101 5.65 4.09 6.12
N ALA A 102 6.26 3.60 5.03
CA ALA A 102 5.53 3.21 3.84
C ALA A 102 4.55 2.05 4.12
N LEU A 103 4.96 1.07 4.92
CA LEU A 103 4.09 -0.02 5.37
C LEU A 103 2.92 0.49 6.24
N ALA A 104 3.20 1.40 7.17
CA ALA A 104 2.17 2.00 8.01
C ALA A 104 1.14 2.81 7.19
N GLU A 105 1.58 3.55 6.17
CA GLU A 105 0.70 4.29 5.27
C GLU A 105 -0.18 3.37 4.41
N SER A 106 0.40 2.31 3.86
CA SER A 106 -0.37 1.31 3.11
C SER A 106 -1.41 0.60 3.98
N ALA A 107 -1.07 0.26 5.22
CA ALA A 107 -2.02 -0.33 6.16
C ALA A 107 -3.19 0.62 6.44
N LYS A 108 -2.93 1.93 6.63
CA LYS A 108 -3.97 2.94 6.83
C LYS A 108 -4.87 3.08 5.59
N ARG A 109 -4.30 3.09 4.38
CA ARG A 109 -5.09 3.13 3.14
C ARG A 109 -5.97 1.90 2.98
N ASN A 110 -5.44 0.71 3.26
CA ASN A 110 -6.22 -0.53 3.22
C ASN A 110 -7.41 -0.48 4.19
N VAL A 111 -7.19 -0.03 5.43
CA VAL A 111 -8.27 0.18 6.41
C VAL A 111 -9.30 1.20 5.93
N ALA A 112 -8.88 2.32 5.35
CA ALA A 112 -9.77 3.35 4.82
C ALA A 112 -10.55 2.89 3.57
N SER A 113 -9.95 2.04 2.73
CA SER A 113 -10.60 1.45 1.56
C SER A 113 -11.50 0.26 1.89
N GLY A 114 -11.66 -0.09 3.17
CA GLY A 114 -12.46 -1.24 3.60
C GLY A 114 -11.88 -2.59 3.14
N VAL A 115 -10.63 -2.61 2.68
CA VAL A 115 -9.87 -3.82 2.33
C VAL A 115 -9.01 -4.17 3.55
N PRO A 116 -9.40 -5.14 4.38
CA PRO A 116 -8.60 -5.48 5.56
C PRO A 116 -7.19 -5.88 5.11
N ALA A 117 -6.16 -5.33 5.75
CA ALA A 117 -4.80 -5.83 5.63
C ALA A 117 -4.74 -7.26 6.20
N LYS A 118 -5.06 -8.23 5.36
CA LYS A 118 -4.67 -9.63 5.47
C LYS A 118 -4.27 -10.07 4.06
N GLY A 119 -3.04 -9.77 3.68
CA GLY A 119 -2.36 -10.65 2.75
C GLY A 119 -1.96 -11.90 3.52
N PRO A 120 -2.41 -13.11 3.15
CA PRO A 120 -1.71 -14.32 3.54
C PRO A 120 -0.28 -14.20 3.03
N ASP A 121 0.70 -14.74 3.75
CA ASP A 121 2.04 -14.96 3.21
C ASP A 121 1.94 -15.58 1.81
N ALA A 122 2.87 -15.25 0.91
CA ALA A 122 2.91 -15.78 -0.46
C ALA A 122 2.98 -17.32 -0.57
N ALA A 123 2.96 -18.03 0.57
CA ALA A 123 2.72 -19.47 0.67
C ALA A 123 1.23 -19.87 0.56
N ASN A 124 0.28 -18.93 0.54
CA ASN A 124 -1.17 -19.23 0.68
C ASN A 124 -2.05 -18.84 -0.51
N VAL A 125 -1.47 -18.49 -1.67
CA VAL A 125 -2.29 -18.29 -2.89
C VAL A 125 -2.93 -19.61 -3.36
N ASP A 126 -2.31 -20.75 -3.00
CA ASP A 126 -2.93 -22.07 -3.16
C ASP A 126 -4.07 -22.31 -2.15
N ALA A 127 -3.98 -21.75 -0.93
CA ALA A 127 -4.97 -21.98 0.12
C ALA A 127 -6.33 -21.31 -0.14
N ALA A 128 -6.38 -20.12 -0.75
CA ALA A 128 -7.65 -19.43 -1.04
C ALA A 128 -8.52 -20.17 -2.08
N SER A 129 -7.86 -20.90 -2.99
CA SER A 129 -8.49 -21.78 -3.99
C SER A 129 -8.87 -23.15 -3.41
N SER A 130 -8.21 -23.57 -2.33
CA SER A 130 -8.46 -24.83 -1.60
C SER A 130 -9.37 -24.71 -0.38
N MET A 131 -9.79 -23.50 0.01
CA MET A 131 -10.71 -23.32 1.13
C MET A 131 -12.07 -23.93 0.84
N SER A 132 -12.58 -24.71 1.80
CA SER A 132 -13.95 -25.18 1.75
C SER A 132 -14.91 -23.98 1.72
N PRO A 133 -16.09 -24.10 1.09
CA PRO A 133 -17.11 -23.06 1.15
C PRO A 133 -17.44 -22.61 2.58
N GLN A 134 -17.34 -23.53 3.55
CA GLN A 134 -17.60 -23.29 4.97
C GLN A 134 -16.51 -22.42 5.62
N ASP A 135 -15.24 -22.70 5.35
CA ASP A 135 -14.13 -21.90 5.89
C ASP A 135 -14.14 -20.47 5.33
N ARG A 136 -14.49 -20.34 4.05
CA ARG A 136 -14.66 -19.04 3.39
C ARG A 136 -15.80 -18.25 4.05
N GLU A 137 -16.93 -18.90 4.30
CA GLU A 137 -18.07 -18.28 4.97
C GLU A 137 -17.73 -17.85 6.41
N ALA A 138 -17.06 -18.71 7.19
CA ALA A 138 -16.60 -18.39 8.54
C ALA A 138 -15.64 -17.19 8.56
N MET A 139 -14.73 -17.12 7.59
CA MET A 139 -13.82 -15.99 7.42
C MET A 139 -14.59 -14.70 7.10
N ILE A 140 -15.53 -14.74 6.15
CA ILE A 140 -16.37 -13.58 5.80
C ILE A 140 -17.17 -13.12 7.01
N ASN A 141 -17.77 -14.04 7.76
CA ASN A 141 -18.51 -13.72 8.99
C ASN A 141 -17.64 -13.00 10.02
N THR A 142 -16.39 -13.44 10.20
CA THR A 142 -15.43 -12.80 11.10
C THR A 142 -15.05 -11.39 10.63
N MET A 143 -14.85 -11.20 9.32
CA MET A 143 -14.53 -9.90 8.74
C MET A 143 -15.68 -8.89 8.93
N VAL A 144 -16.92 -9.32 8.68
CA VAL A 144 -18.11 -8.47 8.85
C VAL A 144 -18.33 -8.11 10.32
N ALA A 145 -18.11 -9.05 11.25
CA ALA A 145 -18.16 -8.76 12.68
C ALA A 145 -17.13 -7.71 13.12
N GLY A 146 -15.90 -7.78 12.57
CA GLY A 146 -14.87 -6.77 12.84
C GLY A 146 -15.19 -5.39 12.26
N LEU A 147 -15.87 -5.34 11.10
CA LEU A 147 -16.37 -4.09 10.53
C LEU A 147 -17.47 -3.47 11.41
N ASP A 148 -18.43 -4.27 11.87
CA ASP A 148 -19.50 -3.82 12.77
C ASP A 148 -18.93 -3.20 14.05
N GLU A 149 -18.01 -3.90 14.71
CA GLU A 149 -17.39 -3.42 15.94
C GLU A 149 -16.61 -2.11 15.72
N ARG A 150 -15.87 -2.00 14.62
CA ARG A 150 -15.17 -0.76 14.28
C ARG A 150 -16.12 0.42 14.12
N LEU A 151 -17.28 0.21 13.50
CA LEU A 151 -18.26 1.28 13.28
C LEU A 151 -18.98 1.70 14.56
N ARG A 152 -19.05 0.82 15.57
CA ARG A 152 -19.48 1.24 16.92
C ARG A 152 -18.47 2.17 17.58
N GLN A 153 -17.18 1.93 17.36
CA GLN A 153 -16.10 2.74 17.95
C GLN A 153 -15.86 4.04 17.16
N ASN A 154 -16.06 4.01 15.84
CA ASN A 154 -15.96 5.17 14.96
C ASN A 154 -17.27 5.35 14.17
N PRO A 155 -18.32 5.92 14.81
CA PRO A 155 -19.64 6.00 14.22
C PRO A 155 -19.72 6.98 13.03
N ARG A 156 -18.80 7.96 12.93
CA ARG A 156 -18.79 8.99 11.87
C ARG A 156 -18.17 8.52 10.55
N ASP A 157 -18.46 7.29 10.15
CA ASP A 157 -18.00 6.68 8.91
C ASP A 157 -19.20 6.23 8.06
N ALA A 158 -19.77 7.16 7.28
CA ALA A 158 -20.96 6.91 6.48
C ALA A 158 -20.74 5.82 5.40
N GLU A 159 -19.54 5.78 4.83
CA GLU A 159 -19.17 4.78 3.83
C GLU A 159 -19.07 3.39 4.46
N GLY A 160 -18.46 3.28 5.63
CA GLY A 160 -18.36 2.03 6.38
C GLY A 160 -19.72 1.48 6.79
N TRP A 161 -20.67 2.31 7.23
CA TRP A 161 -22.05 1.87 7.51
C TRP A 161 -22.75 1.30 6.25
N MET A 162 -22.59 1.96 5.09
CA MET A 162 -23.13 1.46 3.82
C MET A 162 -22.48 0.13 3.41
N GLN A 163 -21.18 -0.02 3.62
CA GLN A 163 -20.47 -1.27 3.36
C GLN A 163 -20.99 -2.40 4.27
N LEU A 164 -21.18 -2.14 5.57
CA LEU A 164 -21.70 -3.13 6.53
C LEU A 164 -23.09 -3.63 6.14
N ILE A 165 -23.99 -2.71 5.76
CA ILE A 165 -25.36 -3.06 5.33
C ILE A 165 -25.31 -3.95 4.08
N ARG A 166 -24.51 -3.58 3.06
CA ARG A 166 -24.37 -4.39 1.83
C ARG A 166 -23.80 -5.78 2.13
N SER A 167 -22.79 -5.87 3.00
CA SER A 167 -22.22 -7.16 3.40
C SER A 167 -23.25 -8.07 4.06
N TYR A 168 -24.09 -7.55 4.96
CA TYR A 168 -25.17 -8.34 5.56
C TYR A 168 -26.24 -8.76 4.55
N VAL A 169 -26.59 -7.92 3.58
CA VAL A 169 -27.53 -8.27 2.49
C VAL A 169 -27.00 -9.42 1.64
N VAL A 170 -25.73 -9.36 1.22
CA VAL A 170 -25.10 -10.43 0.42
C VAL A 170 -25.06 -11.75 1.18
N LEU A 171 -24.90 -11.71 2.51
CA LEU A 171 -24.91 -12.88 3.37
C LEU A 171 -26.31 -13.38 3.76
N GLY A 172 -27.38 -12.75 3.26
CA GLY A 172 -28.76 -13.10 3.62
C GLY A 172 -29.14 -12.76 5.07
N LYS A 173 -28.34 -11.96 5.76
CA LYS A 173 -28.50 -11.58 7.17
C LYS A 173 -29.38 -10.34 7.31
N ALA A 174 -30.64 -10.46 6.91
CA ALA A 174 -31.58 -9.34 6.80
C ALA A 174 -31.78 -8.56 8.10
N ASP A 175 -31.87 -9.25 9.24
CA ASP A 175 -32.05 -8.61 10.55
C ASP A 175 -30.84 -7.74 10.93
N GLN A 176 -29.63 -8.26 10.68
CA GLN A 176 -28.39 -7.53 10.95
C GLN A 176 -28.20 -6.34 10.01
N ALA A 177 -28.60 -6.47 8.74
CA ALA A 177 -28.61 -5.36 7.80
C ALA A 177 -29.53 -4.22 8.26
N ARG A 178 -30.72 -4.56 8.76
CA ARG A 178 -31.70 -3.59 9.25
C ARG A 178 -31.22 -2.90 10.53
N ASP A 179 -30.64 -3.66 11.45
CA ASP A 179 -30.04 -3.12 12.67
C ASP A 179 -28.86 -2.16 12.34
N ALA A 180 -27.96 -2.57 11.43
CA ALA A 180 -26.87 -1.71 10.97
C ALA A 180 -27.37 -0.41 10.31
N LEU A 181 -28.43 -0.49 9.50
CA LEU A 181 -29.06 0.68 8.90
C LEU A 181 -29.63 1.63 9.96
N ASN A 182 -30.37 1.10 10.95
CA ASN A 182 -30.93 1.91 12.03
C ASN A 182 -29.82 2.60 12.86
N ARG A 183 -28.72 1.89 13.14
CA ARG A 183 -27.56 2.44 13.83
C ARG A 183 -26.88 3.53 13.01
N GLY A 184 -26.67 3.32 11.72
CA GLY A 184 -26.14 4.35 10.82
C GLY A 184 -27.03 5.60 10.77
N ILE A 185 -28.35 5.43 10.63
CA ILE A 185 -29.31 6.54 10.66
C ILE A 185 -29.29 7.26 12.00
N ALA A 186 -29.17 6.58 13.14
CA ALA A 186 -29.11 7.24 14.44
C ALA A 186 -27.90 8.18 14.56
N VAL A 187 -26.77 7.82 13.92
CA VAL A 187 -25.55 8.63 13.93
C VAL A 187 -25.66 9.87 13.04
N PHE A 188 -26.27 9.78 11.86
CA PHE A 188 -26.32 10.88 10.88
C PHE A 188 -27.66 11.61 10.79
N GLY A 189 -28.73 11.01 11.32
CA GLY A 189 -30.10 11.53 11.29
C GLY A 189 -30.44 12.47 12.42
N SER A 190 -29.51 12.75 13.34
CA SER A 190 -29.67 13.71 14.43
C SER A 190 -29.20 15.14 14.07
N ASP A 191 -28.60 15.35 12.89
CA ASP A 191 -28.19 16.68 12.40
C ASP A 191 -29.25 17.34 11.47
N SER A 192 -30.53 17.02 11.66
CA SER A 192 -31.66 17.59 10.91
C SER A 192 -32.59 18.41 11.80
N GLU A 193 -32.06 19.43 12.50
CA GLU A 193 -32.83 20.56 13.05
C GLU A 193 -32.14 21.89 12.75
#